data_AF-A0A6G6WCB7-F1
#
_entry.id   AF-A0A6G6WCB7-F1
#
_cell.length_a   1.000
_cell.length_b   1.000
_cell.length_c   1.000
_cell.angle_alpha   90.00
_cell.angle_beta   90.00
_cell.angle_gamma   90.00
#
_symmetry.space_group_name_H-M   'P 1'
#
loop_
_entity.id
_entity.type
_entity.pdbx_description
1 polymer ?
#
loop_
_entity_poly.entity_id
_entity_poly.type
_entity_poly.pdbx_seq_one_letter_code
_entity_poly.pdbx_strand_id
1 'polypeptide(L)'
;MGAIAPGVHFFATGSSPDRNLAVLTPTQGQVPSTAIDANDSADTLVVDFTSPVDTVGFDLASCPSERTCTLTIGYVDLSPATTRSVTCPQSPDQRFFGFTADRLIDYVTLNGGVFLDNLRFGTRTPTPAPTPSNALAVGAVRTAARAGTATVSVSVPGIGTTTVGGKDVAAASVDSARARTVSLPVAVTGALRKALKRTGKATAQVTVTYAPVGGTPASRDVTVKLRLKHQGR
;
A
#
# COMPACT_ATOMS: atom_id res chain seq x y z
N MET A 1 1.42 16.15 35.19
CA MET A 1 1.48 16.83 33.88
C MET A 1 1.89 15.80 32.84
N GLY A 2 0.94 15.33 32.03
CA GLY A 2 1.20 14.35 30.97
C GLY A 2 1.82 15.05 29.75
N ALA A 3 2.78 14.42 29.09
CA ALA A 3 3.35 14.94 27.87
C ALA A 3 2.30 14.87 26.74
N ILE A 4 2.09 15.98 26.05
CA ILE A 4 1.31 16.02 24.81
C ILE A 4 2.01 15.13 23.80
N ALA A 5 1.28 14.23 23.13
CA ALA A 5 1.83 13.45 22.03
C ALA A 5 2.48 14.42 21.02
N PRO A 6 3.74 14.19 20.60
CA PRO A 6 4.42 15.11 19.72
C PRO A 6 3.58 15.34 18.47
N GLY A 7 3.21 16.60 18.25
CA GLY A 7 2.66 17.01 16.98
C GLY A 7 1.15 17.17 16.86
N VAL A 8 0.43 17.48 17.93
CA VAL A 8 -0.96 17.96 17.85
C VAL A 8 -1.04 19.37 18.44
N HIS A 9 -1.65 20.30 17.72
CA HIS A 9 -1.89 21.67 18.16
C HIS A 9 -3.39 21.90 18.35
N PHE A 10 -3.74 22.65 19.39
CA PHE A 10 -5.12 22.93 19.75
C PHE A 10 -5.35 24.44 19.74
N PHE A 11 -6.43 24.86 19.09
CA PHE A 11 -6.88 26.24 19.08
C PHE A 11 -8.38 26.25 19.41
N ALA A 12 -8.76 26.98 20.45
CA ALA A 12 -10.16 27.19 20.83
C ALA A 12 -10.46 28.69 20.86
N THR A 13 -11.63 29.08 20.36
CA THR A 13 -12.13 30.45 20.43
C THR A 13 -13.49 30.49 21.16
N GLY A 14 -13.68 31.49 22.02
CA GLY A 14 -14.90 31.64 22.82
C GLY A 14 -14.78 32.70 23.90
N SER A 15 -15.86 32.92 24.66
CA SER A 15 -15.96 33.91 25.74
C SER A 15 -15.14 33.56 27.00
N SER A 16 -14.53 32.37 27.07
CA SER A 16 -13.65 31.94 28.16
C SER A 16 -12.54 30.99 27.65
N PRO A 17 -11.53 31.49 26.92
CA PRO A 17 -10.48 30.66 26.31
C PRO A 17 -9.49 30.07 27.33
N ASP A 18 -9.49 30.54 28.58
CA ASP A 18 -8.44 30.26 29.57
C ASP A 18 -8.71 29.03 30.46
N ARG A 19 -9.79 28.26 30.23
CA ARG A 19 -10.16 27.14 31.11
C ARG A 19 -10.18 25.78 30.37
N ASN A 20 -9.16 24.98 30.70
CA ASN A 20 -9.13 23.53 30.67
C ASN A 20 -9.12 22.85 29.29
N LEU A 21 -7.97 22.89 28.62
CA LEU A 21 -7.59 21.83 27.69
C LEU A 21 -6.64 20.88 28.43
N ALA A 22 -7.16 19.80 29.03
CA ALA A 22 -6.34 18.82 29.73
C ALA A 22 -6.00 17.67 28.79
N VAL A 23 -4.72 17.50 28.47
CA VAL A 23 -4.22 16.31 27.76
C VAL A 23 -4.03 15.18 28.77
N LEU A 24 -4.91 14.18 28.71
CA LEU A 24 -4.82 12.95 29.50
C LEU A 24 -3.93 11.94 28.79
N THR A 25 -3.06 11.29 29.56
CA THR A 25 -2.24 10.18 29.05
C THR A 25 -3.06 8.88 29.09
N PRO A 26 -2.97 8.02 28.06
CA PRO A 26 -3.73 6.78 28.02
C PRO A 26 -3.35 5.89 29.20
N THR A 27 -4.36 5.30 29.85
CA THR A 27 -4.15 4.24 30.85
C THR A 27 -3.71 2.96 30.14
N GLN A 28 -2.88 2.17 30.85
CA GLN A 28 -2.21 0.98 30.32
C GLN A 28 -3.22 0.00 29.66
N GLY A 29 -3.13 -0.20 28.34
CA GLY A 29 -3.93 -1.18 27.60
C GLY A 29 -4.90 -0.62 26.55
N GLN A 30 -5.07 0.71 26.43
CA GLN A 30 -5.79 1.32 25.31
C GLN A 30 -4.83 1.75 24.19
N VAL A 31 -5.34 1.81 22.95
CA VAL A 31 -4.67 2.43 21.79
C VAL A 31 -4.10 3.79 22.26
N PRO A 32 -2.88 4.20 21.88
CA PRO A 32 -2.31 5.48 22.30
C PRO A 32 -3.18 6.64 21.80
N SER A 33 -4.20 6.99 22.58
CA SER A 33 -5.09 8.10 22.34
C SER A 33 -4.85 9.15 23.41
N THR A 34 -4.49 10.34 22.99
CA THR A 34 -4.46 11.53 23.81
C THR A 34 -5.91 11.96 24.04
N ALA A 35 -6.50 11.62 25.19
CA ALA A 35 -7.84 12.11 25.52
C ALA A 35 -7.75 13.58 25.93
N ILE A 36 -8.70 14.38 25.47
CA ILE A 36 -8.76 15.81 25.77
C ILE A 36 -10.11 16.11 26.36
N ASP A 37 -10.10 16.53 27.62
CA ASP A 37 -11.28 17.05 28.27
C ASP A 37 -11.33 18.55 27.98
N ALA A 38 -12.26 18.95 27.11
CA ALA A 38 -12.62 20.34 26.90
C ALA A 38 -13.95 20.59 27.64
N ASN A 39 -13.84 20.94 28.92
CA ASN A 39 -14.99 21.03 29.83
C ASN A 39 -15.72 22.39 29.74
N ASP A 40 -15.63 23.10 28.62
CA ASP A 40 -16.25 24.41 28.42
C ASP A 40 -16.75 24.63 26.98
N SER A 41 -17.73 25.50 26.81
CA SER A 41 -18.40 25.79 25.55
C SER A 41 -17.54 26.67 24.64
N ALA A 42 -16.74 26.05 23.76
CA ALA A 42 -16.10 26.77 22.67
C ALA A 42 -17.09 26.99 21.51
N ASP A 43 -17.12 28.20 20.93
CA ASP A 43 -17.89 28.47 19.72
C ASP A 43 -17.30 27.69 18.53
N THR A 44 -15.96 27.63 18.49
CA THR A 44 -15.18 26.84 17.54
C THR A 44 -14.00 26.15 18.24
N LEU A 45 -13.85 24.84 18.00
CA LEU A 45 -12.62 24.11 18.29
C LEU A 45 -11.94 23.72 16.98
N VAL A 46 -10.64 24.01 16.86
CA VAL A 46 -9.76 23.55 15.79
C VAL A 46 -8.69 22.65 16.37
N VAL A 47 -8.56 21.46 15.78
CA VAL A 47 -7.48 20.53 16.07
C VAL A 47 -6.64 20.38 14.81
N ASP A 48 -5.36 20.76 14.90
CA ASP A 48 -4.40 20.65 13.80
C ASP A 48 -3.40 19.51 14.08
N PHE A 49 -3.16 18.67 13.07
CA PHE A 49 -2.23 17.56 13.16
C PHE A 49 -0.93 17.86 12.41
N THR A 50 0.20 17.83 13.11
CA THR A 50 1.52 17.86 12.43
C THR A 50 1.94 16.49 11.90
N SER A 51 1.24 15.44 12.32
CA SER A 51 1.42 14.07 11.83
C SER A 51 0.07 13.56 11.32
N PRO A 52 0.00 13.03 10.09
CA PRO A 52 -1.28 12.65 9.50
C PRO A 52 -2.03 11.58 10.32
N VAL A 53 -3.34 11.76 10.51
CA VAL A 53 -4.24 10.78 11.15
C VAL A 53 -5.35 10.39 10.17
N ASP A 54 -5.88 9.17 10.26
CA ASP A 54 -6.99 8.71 9.40
C ASP A 54 -8.23 8.29 10.20
N THR A 55 -8.15 8.36 11.53
CA THR A 55 -9.27 8.13 12.43
C THR A 55 -9.35 9.25 13.47
N VAL A 56 -10.57 9.73 13.68
CA VAL A 56 -10.93 10.68 14.73
C VAL A 56 -12.17 10.14 15.43
N GLY A 57 -12.16 10.14 16.75
CA GLY A 57 -13.33 9.83 17.56
C GLY A 57 -13.48 10.82 18.71
N PHE A 58 -14.69 11.11 19.14
CA PHE A 58 -14.95 11.95 20.32
C PHE A 58 -16.34 11.66 20.88
N ASP A 59 -16.52 11.99 22.15
CA ASP A 59 -17.80 11.94 22.83
C ASP A 59 -18.44 13.35 22.77
N LEU A 60 -19.70 13.44 22.31
CA LEU A 60 -20.46 14.69 22.39
C LEU A 60 -21.26 14.70 23.68
N ALA A 61 -20.89 15.56 24.62
CA ALA A 61 -21.59 15.64 25.90
C ALA A 61 -22.89 16.47 25.81
N SER A 62 -22.93 17.51 24.97
CA SER A 62 -24.16 18.21 24.63
C SER A 62 -24.02 19.09 23.39
N CYS A 63 -25.02 19.04 22.51
CA CYS A 63 -25.27 20.05 21.48
C CYS A 63 -26.52 20.84 21.91
N PRO A 64 -26.45 22.17 22.11
CA PRO A 64 -27.62 22.93 22.52
C PRO A 64 -28.73 22.76 21.47
N SER A 65 -29.93 22.40 21.92
CA SER A 65 -31.07 22.00 21.07
C SER A 65 -31.54 23.06 20.08
N GLU A 66 -31.07 24.31 20.23
CA GLU A 66 -31.38 25.43 19.35
C GLU A 66 -30.33 25.68 18.26
N ARG A 67 -29.20 24.95 18.26
CA ARG A 67 -28.10 25.13 17.30
C ARG A 67 -27.72 23.82 16.61
N THR A 68 -27.43 23.91 15.32
CA THR A 68 -26.85 22.81 14.55
C THR A 68 -25.35 22.74 14.81
N CYS A 69 -24.91 21.63 15.40
CA CYS A 69 -23.47 21.35 15.52
C CYS A 69 -22.94 20.80 14.20
N THR A 70 -21.90 21.42 13.65
CA THR A 70 -21.25 20.95 12.44
C THR A 70 -19.81 20.53 12.73
N LEU A 71 -19.46 19.33 12.27
CA LEU A 71 -18.10 18.82 12.23
C LEU A 71 -17.57 19.00 10.81
N THR A 72 -16.51 19.76 10.63
CA THR A 72 -15.80 19.95 9.36
C THR A 72 -14.42 19.31 9.44
N ILE A 73 -14.07 18.55 8.42
CA ILE A 73 -12.82 17.79 8.35
C ILE A 73 -12.02 18.31 7.15
N GLY A 74 -10.80 18.77 7.37
CA GLY A 74 -9.83 19.09 6.33
C GLY A 74 -8.89 17.92 6.07
N TYR A 75 -8.52 17.68 4.81
CA TYR A 75 -7.58 16.63 4.40
C TYR A 75 -6.26 17.20 3.89
N VAL A 76 -5.16 16.48 4.11
CA VAL A 76 -3.78 16.90 3.78
C VAL A 76 -3.56 17.06 2.26
N ASP A 77 -4.23 16.22 1.45
CA ASP A 77 -3.94 16.10 0.03
C ASP A 77 -5.01 16.80 -0.84
N LEU A 78 -4.82 18.11 -1.06
CA LEU A 78 -4.98 18.87 -2.31
C LEU A 78 -5.58 20.28 -2.10
N SER A 79 -5.03 21.22 -2.86
CA SER A 79 -5.65 22.51 -3.17
C SER A 79 -6.68 22.33 -4.31
N PRO A 80 -7.89 22.91 -4.20
CA PRO A 80 -8.43 23.54 -3.00
C PRO A 80 -8.81 22.48 -1.94
N ALA A 81 -8.61 22.83 -0.67
CA ALA A 81 -8.85 21.97 0.48
C ALA A 81 -10.22 21.28 0.35
N THR A 82 -10.20 19.97 0.10
CA THR A 82 -11.44 19.19 0.11
C THR A 82 -11.87 19.13 1.56
N THR A 83 -13.03 19.70 1.88
CA THR A 83 -13.61 19.62 3.22
C THR A 83 -14.80 18.68 3.20
N ARG A 84 -14.97 17.93 4.28
CA ARG A 84 -16.19 17.16 4.53
C ARG A 84 -16.87 17.69 5.78
N SER A 85 -18.11 18.14 5.64
CA SER A 85 -18.92 18.55 6.77
C SER A 85 -19.97 17.49 7.09
N VAL A 86 -20.11 17.16 8.38
CA VAL A 86 -21.09 16.22 8.90
C VAL A 86 -21.90 16.94 9.98
N THR A 87 -23.23 16.91 9.85
CA THR A 87 -24.11 17.38 10.93
C THR A 87 -24.08 16.36 12.06
N CYS A 88 -23.77 16.80 13.27
CA CYS A 88 -23.78 15.92 14.43
C CYS A 88 -25.23 15.51 14.71
N PRO A 89 -25.52 14.21 14.89
CA PRO A 89 -26.88 13.78 15.20
C PRO A 89 -27.28 14.28 16.59
N GLN A 90 -28.52 14.77 16.68
CA GLN A 90 -29.09 15.31 17.91
C GLN A 90 -29.71 14.18 18.73
N SER A 91 -28.86 13.39 19.40
CA SER A 91 -29.33 12.39 20.35
C SER A 91 -28.70 12.66 21.72
N PRO A 92 -29.49 12.83 22.79
CA PRO A 92 -28.99 13.07 24.15
C PRO A 92 -28.19 11.89 24.72
N ASP A 93 -28.26 10.71 24.09
CA ASP A 93 -27.63 9.48 24.57
C ASP A 93 -26.45 8.99 23.72
N GLN A 94 -26.11 9.68 22.61
CA GLN A 94 -25.00 9.25 21.77
C GLN A 94 -23.67 9.72 22.31
N ARG A 95 -22.97 8.79 22.95
CA ARG A 95 -21.71 9.06 23.63
C ARG A 95 -20.49 8.95 22.75
N PHE A 96 -20.49 8.37 21.55
CA PHE A 96 -19.27 8.27 20.74
C PHE A 96 -19.53 8.51 19.25
N PHE A 97 -18.86 9.52 18.71
CA PHE A 97 -18.81 9.86 17.29
C PHE A 97 -17.41 9.61 16.77
N GLY A 98 -17.27 8.53 16.00
CA GLY A 98 -16.06 8.23 15.27
C GLY A 98 -16.28 8.33 13.78
N PHE A 99 -15.31 8.88 13.06
CA PHE A 99 -15.23 8.67 11.63
C PHE A 99 -13.85 8.15 11.26
N THR A 100 -13.84 7.20 10.32
CA THR A 100 -12.63 6.77 9.62
C THR A 100 -12.63 7.47 8.29
N ALA A 101 -11.61 8.27 8.04
CA ALA A 101 -11.38 8.83 6.73
C ALA A 101 -10.68 7.78 5.85
N ASP A 102 -11.02 7.79 4.57
CA ASP A 102 -10.28 7.11 3.51
C ASP A 102 -8.97 7.84 3.18
N ARG A 103 -8.72 9.00 3.79
CA ARG A 103 -7.62 9.92 3.51
C ARG A 103 -7.05 10.51 4.81
N LEU A 104 -5.86 11.08 4.71
CA LEU A 104 -5.18 11.74 5.82
C LEU A 104 -5.85 13.06 6.19
N ILE A 105 -6.16 13.22 7.47
CA ILE A 105 -6.81 14.38 8.07
C ILE A 105 -5.73 15.38 8.48
N ASP A 106 -5.94 16.64 8.09
CA ASP A 106 -5.09 17.79 8.37
C ASP A 106 -5.60 18.57 9.59
N TYR A 107 -6.91 18.87 9.59
CA TYR A 107 -7.57 19.51 10.70
C TYR A 107 -9.00 19.02 10.89
N VAL A 108 -9.51 19.23 12.10
CA VAL A 108 -10.92 19.06 12.43
C VAL A 108 -11.43 20.35 13.07
N THR A 109 -12.56 20.85 12.55
CA THR A 109 -13.26 22.00 13.10
C THR A 109 -14.64 21.59 13.59
N LEU A 110 -14.97 21.95 14.82
CA LEU A 110 -16.31 21.79 15.38
C LEU A 110 -16.92 23.15 15.66
N ASN A 111 -18.12 23.40 15.15
CA ASN A 111 -18.84 24.65 15.34
C ASN A 111 -20.17 24.42 16.07
N GLY A 112 -20.55 25.35 16.96
CA GLY A 112 -21.90 25.42 17.53
C GLY A 112 -22.00 25.32 19.05
N GLY A 113 -20.94 25.59 19.81
CA GLY A 113 -20.99 25.55 21.28
C GLY A 113 -21.04 24.12 21.82
N VAL A 114 -20.07 23.29 21.43
CA VAL A 114 -20.04 21.86 21.78
C VAL A 114 -19.17 21.58 23.00
N PHE A 115 -19.58 20.59 23.79
CA PHE A 115 -18.72 19.96 24.78
C PHE A 115 -18.18 18.65 24.21
N LEU A 116 -16.85 18.53 24.19
CA LEU A 116 -16.17 17.33 23.74
C LEU A 116 -15.49 16.65 24.91
N ASP A 117 -15.70 15.35 24.95
CA ASP A 117 -15.01 14.45 25.86
C ASP A 117 -14.33 13.35 25.02
N ASN A 118 -13.33 12.67 25.58
CA ASN A 118 -12.71 11.48 24.99
C ASN A 118 -12.31 11.62 23.51
N LEU A 119 -11.76 12.78 23.12
CA LEU A 119 -11.21 12.97 21.78
C LEU A 119 -10.05 11.98 21.53
N ARG A 120 -10.10 11.21 20.46
CA ARG A 120 -9.12 10.18 20.10
C ARG A 120 -8.69 10.34 18.65
N PHE A 121 -7.41 10.14 18.42
CA PHE A 121 -6.80 10.12 17.10
C PHE A 121 -6.00 8.85 16.92
N GLY A 122 -5.99 8.34 15.70
CA GLY A 122 -5.20 7.17 15.36
C GLY A 122 -4.83 7.15 13.89
N THR A 123 -3.72 6.49 13.61
CA THR A 123 -3.44 5.97 12.27
C THR A 123 -3.82 4.49 12.27
N ARG A 124 -4.56 4.05 11.25
CA ARG A 124 -4.58 2.62 10.96
C ARG A 124 -3.14 2.21 10.68
N THR A 125 -2.71 1.11 11.27
CA THR A 125 -1.55 0.39 10.73
C THR A 125 -1.88 0.14 9.26
N PRO A 126 -1.09 0.65 8.30
CA PRO A 126 -1.40 0.45 6.90
C PRO A 126 -1.53 -1.06 6.69
N THR A 127 -2.70 -1.49 6.20
CA THR A 127 -2.90 -2.90 5.85
C THR A 127 -1.75 -3.27 4.92
N PRO A 128 -0.91 -4.25 5.27
CA PRO A 128 0.20 -4.65 4.42
C PRO A 128 -0.33 -4.92 3.02
N ALA A 129 0.32 -4.36 2.00
CA ALA A 129 -0.07 -4.65 0.62
C ALA A 129 -0.08 -6.17 0.44
N PRO A 130 -1.06 -6.73 -0.29
CA PRO A 130 -1.12 -8.16 -0.51
C PRO A 130 0.17 -8.63 -1.16
N THR A 131 0.70 -9.78 -0.72
CA THR A 131 1.91 -10.35 -1.29
C THR A 131 1.71 -10.61 -2.79
N PRO A 132 2.60 -10.10 -3.67
CA PRO A 132 2.51 -10.33 -5.10
C PRO A 132 2.54 -11.81 -5.44
N SER A 133 1.70 -12.22 -6.41
CA SER A 133 1.71 -13.59 -6.92
C SER A 133 3.03 -13.90 -7.64
N ASN A 134 3.60 -15.07 -7.36
CA ASN A 134 4.75 -15.62 -8.07
C ASN A 134 4.37 -16.79 -8.99
N ALA A 135 3.08 -16.91 -9.34
CA ALA A 135 2.62 -17.93 -10.25
C ALA A 135 3.39 -17.84 -11.58
N LEU A 136 4.00 -18.95 -11.99
CA LEU A 136 4.84 -19.02 -13.19
C LEU A 136 4.33 -20.17 -14.05
N ALA A 137 3.86 -19.87 -15.26
CA ALA A 137 3.44 -20.88 -16.21
C ALA A 137 4.36 -20.90 -17.43
N VAL A 138 5.02 -22.03 -17.65
CA VAL A 138 5.86 -22.26 -18.83
C VAL A 138 4.96 -22.73 -19.98
N GLY A 139 5.01 -21.99 -21.08
CA GLY A 139 4.27 -22.27 -22.31
C GLY A 139 5.11 -23.01 -23.35
N ALA A 140 4.77 -22.77 -24.61
CA ALA A 140 5.41 -23.44 -25.74
C ALA A 140 6.90 -23.09 -25.86
N VAL A 141 7.69 -24.09 -26.27
CA VAL A 141 9.08 -23.93 -26.68
C VAL A 141 9.16 -23.92 -28.20
N ARG A 142 9.65 -22.82 -28.78
CA ARG A 142 9.80 -22.65 -30.23
C ARG A 142 11.28 -22.69 -30.60
N THR A 143 11.65 -23.61 -31.49
CA THR A 143 13.05 -23.75 -31.93
C THR A 143 13.32 -22.93 -33.19
N ALA A 144 14.38 -22.13 -33.19
CA ALA A 144 14.89 -21.44 -34.36
C ALA A 144 16.01 -22.29 -35.00
N ALA A 145 15.61 -23.31 -35.76
CA ALA A 145 16.54 -24.35 -36.24
C ALA A 145 17.68 -23.83 -37.13
N ARG A 146 17.53 -22.66 -37.78
CA ARG A 146 18.61 -22.04 -38.55
C ARG A 146 19.69 -21.42 -37.67
N ALA A 147 19.31 -20.87 -36.51
CA ALA A 147 20.22 -20.23 -35.56
C ALA A 147 20.75 -21.21 -34.50
N GLY A 148 20.11 -22.37 -34.32
CA GLY A 148 20.46 -23.30 -33.24
C GLY A 148 20.04 -22.79 -31.86
N THR A 149 19.03 -21.92 -31.80
CA THR A 149 18.47 -21.37 -30.55
C THR A 149 17.03 -21.82 -30.36
N ALA A 150 16.47 -21.55 -29.18
CA ALA A 150 15.05 -21.70 -28.91
C ALA A 150 14.51 -20.48 -28.17
N THR A 151 13.20 -20.35 -28.12
CA THR A 151 12.48 -19.37 -27.31
C THR A 151 11.49 -20.11 -26.44
N VAL A 152 11.49 -19.82 -25.15
CA VAL A 152 10.50 -20.34 -24.19
C VAL A 152 9.52 -19.23 -23.90
N SER A 153 8.23 -19.48 -24.13
CA SER A 153 7.16 -18.56 -23.72
C SER A 153 6.82 -18.79 -22.26
N VAL A 154 6.68 -17.72 -21.48
CA VAL A 154 6.46 -17.79 -20.04
C VAL A 154 5.38 -16.77 -19.65
N SER A 155 4.30 -17.22 -19.01
CA SER A 155 3.24 -16.35 -18.52
C SER A 155 3.50 -15.96 -17.07
N VAL A 156 3.43 -14.65 -16.80
CA VAL A 156 3.68 -14.05 -15.48
C VAL A 156 2.51 -13.15 -15.05
N PRO A 157 2.20 -13.07 -13.75
CA PRO A 157 0.98 -12.45 -13.23
C PRO A 157 1.08 -10.94 -13.03
N GLY A 158 2.28 -10.35 -13.11
CA GLY A 158 2.43 -8.94 -12.77
C GLY A 158 3.82 -8.39 -13.03
N ILE A 159 4.11 -7.29 -12.33
CA ILE A 159 5.38 -6.59 -12.41
C ILE A 159 6.52 -7.43 -11.81
N GLY A 160 7.64 -7.55 -12.52
CA GLY A 160 8.78 -8.33 -12.05
C GLY A 160 9.75 -8.70 -13.17
N THR A 161 10.81 -9.42 -12.80
CA THR A 161 11.86 -9.86 -13.72
C THR A 161 11.77 -11.37 -13.93
N THR A 162 11.78 -11.80 -15.19
CA THR A 162 11.84 -13.23 -15.55
C THR A 162 13.20 -13.54 -16.12
N THR A 163 13.88 -14.56 -15.58
CA THR A 163 15.20 -14.99 -16.03
C THR A 163 15.16 -16.44 -16.51
N VAL A 164 16.05 -16.78 -17.44
CA VAL A 164 16.33 -18.16 -17.85
C VAL A 164 17.83 -18.39 -17.77
N GLY A 165 18.22 -19.56 -17.28
CA GLY A 165 19.63 -19.97 -17.19
C GLY A 165 19.75 -21.48 -17.06
N GLY A 166 20.99 -21.97 -16.97
CA GLY A 166 21.28 -23.39 -16.81
C GLY A 166 22.69 -23.73 -17.24
N LYS A 167 23.09 -24.99 -17.03
CA LYS A 167 24.40 -25.48 -17.47
C LYS A 167 24.49 -25.43 -18.99
N ASP A 168 25.57 -24.84 -19.51
CA ASP A 168 25.80 -24.64 -20.95
C ASP A 168 24.67 -23.83 -21.64
N VAL A 169 24.01 -22.93 -20.91
CA VAL A 169 22.95 -22.04 -21.41
C VAL A 169 23.30 -20.61 -21.03
N ALA A 170 23.25 -19.70 -22.01
CA ALA A 170 23.44 -18.29 -21.76
C ALA A 170 22.27 -17.73 -20.92
N ALA A 171 22.60 -17.01 -19.85
CA ALA A 171 21.59 -16.33 -19.05
C ALA A 171 20.90 -15.23 -19.87
N ALA A 172 19.58 -15.14 -19.73
CA ALA A 172 18.79 -14.06 -20.31
C ALA A 172 17.70 -13.61 -19.32
N SER A 173 17.35 -12.34 -19.37
CA SER A 173 16.32 -11.74 -18.52
C SER A 173 15.38 -10.85 -19.32
N VAL A 174 14.12 -10.79 -18.90
CA VAL A 174 13.08 -9.91 -19.45
C VAL A 174 12.23 -9.37 -18.32
N ASP A 175 12.08 -8.05 -18.27
CA ASP A 175 11.19 -7.38 -17.32
C ASP A 175 9.75 -7.33 -17.83
N SER A 176 8.82 -7.41 -16.88
CA SER A 176 7.39 -7.25 -17.08
C SER A 176 6.90 -6.10 -16.23
N ALA A 177 6.16 -5.16 -16.84
CA ALA A 177 5.48 -4.07 -16.13
C ALA A 177 4.04 -4.44 -15.73
N ARG A 178 3.50 -5.55 -16.26
CA ARG A 178 2.14 -6.04 -16.05
C ARG A 178 2.06 -7.54 -16.37
N ALA A 179 0.92 -8.16 -16.04
CA ALA A 179 0.61 -9.52 -16.44
C ALA A 179 0.75 -9.69 -17.97
N ARG A 180 1.59 -10.64 -18.40
CA ARG A 180 1.83 -10.91 -19.83
C ARG A 180 2.54 -12.25 -20.01
N THR A 181 2.59 -12.68 -21.27
CA THR A 181 3.56 -13.68 -21.70
C THR A 181 4.85 -13.00 -22.15
N VAL A 182 5.98 -13.41 -21.58
CA VAL A 182 7.33 -13.03 -22.01
C VAL A 182 7.96 -14.14 -22.84
N SER A 183 8.84 -13.75 -23.75
CA SER A 183 9.59 -14.67 -24.62
C SER A 183 11.05 -14.65 -24.21
N LEU A 184 11.53 -15.74 -23.64
CA LEU A 184 12.91 -15.86 -23.17
C LEU A 184 13.75 -16.59 -24.22
N PRO A 185 14.83 -15.97 -24.75
CA PRO A 185 15.73 -16.64 -25.65
C PRO A 185 16.58 -17.66 -24.89
N VAL A 186 16.72 -18.85 -25.47
CA VAL A 186 17.58 -19.93 -24.99
C VAL A 186 18.66 -20.16 -26.02
N ALA A 187 19.87 -19.70 -25.70
CA ALA A 187 21.07 -19.92 -26.49
C ALA A 187 22.03 -20.82 -25.72
N VAL A 188 22.53 -21.87 -26.37
CA VAL A 188 23.48 -22.81 -25.75
C VAL A 188 24.92 -22.36 -25.94
N THR A 189 25.72 -22.63 -24.91
CA THR A 189 27.14 -22.31 -24.83
C THR A 189 27.97 -23.59 -24.62
N GLY A 190 29.27 -23.45 -24.45
CA GLY A 190 30.15 -24.52 -23.99
C GLY A 190 30.05 -25.85 -24.76
N ALA A 191 29.92 -26.94 -24.02
CA ALA A 191 29.90 -28.30 -24.56
C ALA A 191 28.64 -28.57 -25.39
N LEU A 192 27.50 -28.03 -24.95
CA LEU A 192 26.21 -28.22 -25.61
C LEU A 192 26.17 -27.55 -26.98
N ARG A 193 26.80 -26.37 -27.12
CA ARG A 193 26.98 -25.71 -28.42
C ARG A 193 27.83 -26.53 -29.38
N LYS A 194 28.91 -27.17 -28.90
CA LYS A 194 29.75 -28.06 -29.71
C LYS A 194 28.96 -29.29 -30.18
N ALA A 195 28.18 -29.90 -29.27
CA ALA A 195 27.31 -31.03 -29.59
C ALA A 195 26.25 -30.67 -30.63
N LEU A 196 25.61 -29.50 -30.48
CA LEU A 196 24.62 -28.99 -31.41
C LEU A 196 25.20 -28.75 -32.81
N LYS A 197 26.41 -28.19 -32.91
CA LYS A 197 27.11 -27.99 -34.20
C LYS A 197 27.55 -29.30 -34.86
N ARG A 198 27.93 -30.31 -34.06
CA ARG A 198 28.41 -31.61 -34.57
C ARG A 198 27.28 -32.51 -35.03
N THR A 199 26.18 -32.56 -34.27
CA THR A 199 25.11 -33.54 -34.46
C THR A 199 23.80 -32.94 -34.99
N GLY A 200 23.70 -31.60 -35.04
CA GLY A 200 22.49 -30.89 -35.40
C GLY A 200 21.39 -30.92 -34.33
N LYS A 201 21.62 -31.55 -33.16
CA LYS A 201 20.64 -31.66 -32.08
C LYS A 201 21.31 -31.52 -30.71
N ALA A 202 20.59 -30.97 -29.75
CA ALA A 202 21.03 -30.91 -28.36
C ALA A 202 19.81 -30.79 -27.44
N THR A 203 19.94 -31.21 -26.18
CA THR A 203 18.90 -31.05 -25.16
C THR A 203 19.50 -30.25 -24.01
N ALA A 204 18.88 -29.12 -23.68
CA ALA A 204 19.28 -28.28 -22.56
C ALA A 204 18.27 -28.44 -21.41
N GLN A 205 18.77 -28.54 -20.17
CA GLN A 205 17.96 -28.33 -18.97
C GLN A 205 18.09 -26.84 -18.61
N VAL A 206 16.98 -26.10 -18.65
CA VAL A 206 16.97 -24.68 -18.26
C VAL A 206 16.09 -24.48 -17.04
N THR A 207 16.48 -23.56 -16.17
CA THR A 207 15.68 -23.10 -15.06
C THR A 207 15.15 -21.71 -15.41
N VAL A 208 13.83 -21.56 -15.40
CA VAL A 208 13.14 -20.29 -15.56
C VAL A 208 12.75 -19.78 -14.18
N THR A 209 13.11 -18.55 -13.84
CA THR A 209 12.79 -17.93 -12.55
C THR A 209 12.02 -16.63 -12.78
N TYR A 210 10.93 -16.43 -12.03
CA TYR A 210 10.21 -15.16 -12.00
C TYR A 210 10.30 -14.55 -10.60
N ALA A 211 10.76 -13.30 -10.53
CA ALA A 211 10.90 -12.52 -9.31
C ALA A 211 9.94 -11.31 -9.37
N PRO A 212 8.76 -11.38 -8.71
CA PRO A 212 7.86 -10.24 -8.62
C PRO A 212 8.44 -9.13 -7.73
N VAL A 213 8.15 -7.86 -8.06
CA VAL A 213 8.58 -6.72 -7.22
C VAL A 213 7.85 -6.78 -5.88
N GLY A 214 8.59 -6.80 -4.77
CA GLY A 214 8.01 -6.88 -3.42
C GLY A 214 7.47 -8.27 -3.03
N GLY A 215 7.80 -9.32 -3.81
CA GLY A 215 7.38 -10.69 -3.52
C GLY A 215 8.55 -11.68 -3.51
N THR A 216 8.21 -12.98 -3.38
CA THR A 216 9.21 -14.07 -3.34
C THR A 216 9.33 -14.71 -4.73
N PRO A 217 10.55 -14.95 -5.24
CA PRO A 217 10.74 -15.56 -6.55
C PRO A 217 10.27 -17.02 -6.62
N ALA A 218 9.90 -17.48 -7.80
CA ALA A 218 9.56 -18.87 -8.10
C ALA A 218 10.31 -19.38 -9.33
N SER A 219 10.71 -20.66 -9.33
CA SER A 219 11.48 -21.29 -10.40
C SER A 219 10.81 -22.55 -10.95
N ARG A 220 11.03 -22.83 -12.24
CA ARG A 220 10.60 -24.04 -12.94
C ARG A 220 11.68 -24.54 -13.87
N ASP A 221 11.99 -25.83 -13.79
CA ASP A 221 12.89 -26.49 -14.73
C ASP A 221 12.15 -26.93 -15.99
N VAL A 222 12.79 -26.71 -17.14
CA VAL A 222 12.24 -26.94 -18.48
C VAL A 222 13.28 -27.64 -19.32
N THR A 223 12.92 -28.74 -19.96
CA THR A 223 13.76 -29.42 -20.94
C THR A 223 13.54 -28.82 -22.32
N VAL A 224 14.57 -28.20 -22.89
CA VAL A 224 14.53 -27.53 -24.20
C VAL A 224 15.28 -28.37 -25.22
N LYS A 225 14.57 -28.92 -26.19
CA LYS A 225 15.17 -29.61 -27.35
C LYS A 225 15.55 -28.58 -28.40
N LEU A 226 16.81 -28.59 -28.81
CA LEU A 226 17.40 -27.70 -29.81
C LEU A 226 17.70 -28.46 -31.09
N ARG A 227 17.59 -27.76 -32.21
CA ARG A 227 17.92 -28.28 -33.53
C ARG A 227 18.73 -27.24 -34.29
N LEU A 228 19.70 -27.71 -35.08
CA LEU A 228 20.47 -26.89 -35.99
C LEU A 228 20.38 -27.52 -37.40
N LYS A 229 19.81 -26.79 -38.35
CA LYS A 229 19.77 -27.19 -39.76
C LYS A 229 21.06 -26.74 -40.42
N HIS A 230 21.88 -27.69 -40.88
CA HIS A 230 23.03 -27.38 -41.72
C HIS A 230 22.48 -26.83 -43.03
N GLN A 231 22.79 -25.57 -43.34
CA GLN A 231 22.55 -25.05 -44.69
C GLN A 231 23.48 -25.83 -45.60
N GLY A 232 22.91 -26.55 -46.58
CA GLY A 232 23.67 -27.31 -47.56
C GLY A 232 24.75 -26.41 -48.14
N ARG A 233 25.98 -26.91 -48.11
CA ARG A 233 27.14 -26.30 -48.74
C ARG A 233 27.11 -26.62 -50.22
#